data_AF-A0A2G6LE76-F1
#
_entry.id   AF-A0A2G6LE76-F1
#
_cell.length_a   1.000
_cell.length_b   1.000
_cell.length_c   1.000
_cell.angle_alpha   90.00
_cell.angle_beta   90.00
_cell.angle_gamma   90.00
#
_symmetry.space_group_name_H-M   'P 1'
#
loop_
_entity.id
_entity.type
_entity.pdbx_description
1 polymer ?
#
loop_
_entity_poly.entity_id
_entity_poly.type
_entity_poly.pdbx_seq_one_letter_code
_entity_poly.pdbx_strand_id
1 'polypeptide(L)' 'MRADMINSVLSELNGSSADIEASGVVSTDGLMIASQLPAGMDEDRVGAMSAAMLSLGDRTASELARGNLEQVLIKGNNGY' A
#
# COMPACT_ATOMS: atom_id res chain seq x y z
N MET A 1 -12.64 -7.29 -16.88
CA MET A 1 -11.39 -8.07 -16.76
C MET A 1 -10.82 -7.87 -15.35
N ARG A 2 -9.95 -8.73 -14.79
CA ARG A 2 -9.64 -8.74 -13.34
C ARG A 2 -9.31 -7.39 -12.68
N ALA A 3 -8.64 -6.48 -13.39
CA ALA A 3 -8.33 -5.13 -12.88
C ALA A 3 -9.59 -4.31 -12.55
N ASP A 4 -10.66 -4.45 -13.34
CA ASP A 4 -11.93 -3.74 -13.10
C ASP A 4 -12.59 -4.17 -11.78
N MET A 5 -12.48 -5.46 -11.44
CA MET A 5 -13.00 -5.97 -10.16
C MET A 5 -12.20 -5.42 -8.99
N ILE A 6 -10.86 -5.35 -9.10
CA ILE A 6 -10.00 -4.79 -8.05
C ILE A 6 -10.32 -3.30 -7.88
N ASN A 7 -10.46 -2.55 -8.98
CA ASN A 7 -10.82 -1.14 -8.92
C ASN A 7 -12.18 -0.92 -8.25
N SER A 8 -13.18 -1.77 -8.50
CA SER A 8 -14.47 -1.70 -7.80
C SER A 8 -14.30 -1.87 -6.29
N VAL A 9 -13.53 -2.88 -5.86
CA VAL A 9 -13.28 -3.14 -4.44
C VAL A 9 -12.50 -1.99 -3.78
N LEU A 10 -11.49 -1.44 -4.45
CA LEU A 10 -10.73 -0.29 -3.95
C LEU A 10 -11.61 0.97 -3.85
N SER A 11 -12.52 1.18 -4.80
CA SER A 11 -13.49 2.28 -4.75
C SER A 11 -14.45 2.11 -3.58
N GLU A 12 -14.94 0.90 -3.31
CA GLU A 12 -15.77 0.60 -2.14
C GLU A 12 -14.99 0.80 -0.83
N LEU A 13 -13.70 0.42 -0.80
CA LEU A 13 -12.83 0.62 0.36
C LEU A 13 -12.65 2.12 0.67
N ASN A 14 -12.30 2.94 -0.32
CA ASN A 14 -12.20 4.39 -0.13
C ASN A 14 -13.54 5.01 0.28
N GLY A 15 -14.66 4.44 -0.20
CA GLY A 15 -16.00 4.89 0.18
C GLY A 15 -16.49 4.41 1.55
N SER A 16 -15.81 3.43 2.17
CA SER A 16 -16.25 2.81 3.43
C SER A 16 -16.00 3.68 4.67
N SER A 17 -15.06 4.62 4.59
CA SER A 17 -14.78 5.59 5.65
C SER A 17 -14.22 6.88 5.03
N ALA A 18 -14.63 8.02 5.58
CA ALA A 18 -14.05 9.32 5.21
C ALA A 18 -12.58 9.47 5.63
N ASP A 19 -12.09 8.60 6.50
CA ASP A 19 -10.68 8.58 6.95
C ASP A 19 -9.74 7.87 5.96
N ILE A 20 -10.27 7.21 4.92
CA ILE A 20 -9.47 6.53 3.89
C ILE A 20 -9.28 7.48 2.72
N GLU A 21 -8.07 8.03 2.57
CA GLU A 21 -7.74 8.98 1.49
C GLU A 21 -7.39 8.28 0.17
N ALA A 22 -6.82 7.08 0.26
CA ALA A 22 -6.27 6.37 -0.88
C ALA A 22 -6.23 4.86 -0.61
N SER A 23 -6.29 4.07 -1.68
CA SER A 23 -5.99 2.63 -1.61
C SER A 23 -5.33 2.15 -2.89
N GLY A 24 -4.63 1.02 -2.81
CA GLY A 24 -3.96 0.44 -3.95
C GLY A 24 -3.51 -0.99 -3.69
N VAL A 25 -3.35 -1.73 -4.79
CA VAL A 25 -2.76 -3.08 -4.81
C VAL A 25 -1.46 -2.98 -5.60
N VAL A 26 -0.36 -3.30 -4.92
CA VAL A 26 0.99 -3.24 -5.48
C VAL A 26 1.60 -4.64 -5.41
N SER A 27 2.37 -5.02 -6.40
CA SER A 27 3.21 -6.22 -6.33
C SER A 27 4.38 -6.04 -5.36
N THR A 28 5.02 -7.14 -4.98
CA THR A 28 6.17 -7.12 -4.05
C THR A 28 7.41 -6.45 -4.65
N ASP A 29 7.49 -6.31 -5.97
CA ASP A 29 8.56 -5.60 -6.68
C ASP A 29 8.22 -4.13 -6.99
N GLY A 30 7.03 -3.66 -6.60
CA GLY A 30 6.65 -2.24 -6.65
C GLY A 30 5.86 -1.81 -7.89
N LEU A 31 5.37 -2.75 -8.70
CA LEU A 31 4.48 -2.45 -9.81
C LEU A 31 3.04 -2.26 -9.31
N MET A 32 2.42 -1.14 -9.68
CA MET A 32 1.01 -0.88 -9.38
C MET A 32 0.10 -1.79 -10.21
N ILE A 33 -0.78 -2.54 -9.54
CA ILE A 33 -1.75 -3.44 -10.19
C ILE A 33 -3.10 -2.71 -10.36
N ALA A 34 -3.51 -1.96 -9.34
CA ALA A 34 -4.75 -1.17 -9.31
C ALA A 34 -4.66 -0.14 -8.19
N SER A 35 -5.24 1.04 -8.38
CA SER A 35 -5.15 2.14 -7.42
C SER A 35 -6.40 3.00 -7.41
N GLN A 36 -6.66 3.63 -6.27
CA GLN A 36 -7.59 4.75 -6.10
C GLN A 36 -6.84 5.83 -5.32
N LEU A 37 -5.91 6.50 -6.02
CA LEU A 37 -5.06 7.55 -5.46
C LEU A 37 -5.62 8.95 -5.75
N PRO A 38 -5.41 9.94 -4.87
CA PRO A 38 -5.73 11.33 -5.12
C PRO A 38 -4.94 11.91 -6.30
N ALA A 39 -5.50 12.95 -6.93
CA ALA A 39 -4.80 13.70 -7.96
C ALA A 39 -3.49 14.30 -7.42
N GLY A 40 -2.38 14.05 -8.13
CA GLY A 40 -1.05 14.51 -7.74
C GLY A 40 -0.18 13.46 -7.03
N MET A 41 -0.73 12.29 -6.70
CA MET A 41 0.05 11.14 -6.27
C MET A 41 0.42 10.28 -7.48
N ASP A 42 1.70 9.91 -7.58
CA ASP A 42 2.25 9.13 -8.68
C ASP A 42 2.26 7.65 -8.31
N GLU A 43 1.64 6.81 -9.15
CA GLU A 43 1.51 5.36 -8.93
C GLU A 43 2.86 4.65 -8.87
N ASP A 44 3.78 4.99 -9.77
CA ASP A 44 5.11 4.38 -9.83
C ASP A 44 5.92 4.74 -8.58
N ARG A 45 5.80 5.98 -8.12
CA ARG A 45 6.45 6.44 -6.89
C ARG A 45 5.90 5.70 -5.66
N VAL A 46 4.58 5.58 -5.54
CA VAL A 46 3.93 4.85 -4.42
C VAL A 46 4.31 3.38 -4.43
N GLY A 47 4.33 2.76 -5.62
CA GLY A 47 4.73 1.37 -5.79
C GLY A 47 6.17 1.12 -5.35
N ALA A 48 7.11 1.94 -5.81
CA ALA A 48 8.52 1.87 -5.43
C ALA A 48 8.74 2.05 -3.91
N MET A 49 8.04 3.02 -3.29
CA MET A 49 8.12 3.22 -1.83
C MET A 49 7.58 2.00 -1.07
N SER A 50 6.46 1.42 -1.51
CA SER A 50 5.85 0.24 -0.90
C SER A 50 6.78 -0.97 -0.94
N ALA A 51 7.43 -1.24 -2.08
CA ALA A 51 8.39 -2.32 -2.21
C ALA A 51 9.63 -2.12 -1.31
N ALA A 52 10.15 -0.89 -1.24
CA ALA A 52 11.27 -0.57 -0.36
C ALA A 52 10.91 -0.78 1.12
N MET A 53 9.73 -0.33 1.55
CA MET A 53 9.24 -0.50 2.91
C MET A 53 9.05 -1.97 3.28
N LEU A 54 8.44 -2.76 2.39
CA LEU A 54 8.26 -4.19 2.59
C LEU A 54 9.62 -4.89 2.76
N SER A 55 10.58 -4.61 1.86
CA SER A 55 11.92 -5.19 1.92
C SER A 55 12.66 -4.88 3.22
N LEU A 56 12.60 -3.62 3.67
CA LEU A 56 13.21 -3.20 4.93
C LEU A 56 12.49 -3.79 6.15
N GLY A 57 11.16 -3.84 6.11
CA GLY A 57 10.33 -4.43 7.15
C GLY A 57 10.61 -5.92 7.35
N ASP A 58 10.65 -6.68 6.25
CA ASP A 58 10.95 -8.12 6.27
C ASP A 58 12.33 -8.40 6.86
N ARG A 59 13.33 -7.63 6.41
CA ARG A 59 14.69 -7.74 6.94
C ARG A 59 14.74 -7.42 8.43
N THR A 60 14.06 -6.35 8.86
CA THR A 60 14.02 -5.94 10.27
C THR A 60 13.33 -6.98 11.14
N ALA A 61 12.19 -7.54 10.68
CA ALA A 61 11.47 -8.60 11.37
C ALA A 61 12.34 -9.85 11.54
N SER A 62 13.08 -10.22 10.50
CA SER A 62 14.05 -11.33 10.54
C SER A 62 15.18 -11.07 11.54
N GLU A 63 15.85 -9.91 11.46
CA GLU A 63 16.98 -9.56 12.32
C GLU A 63 16.58 -9.46 13.80
N LEU A 64 15.35 -9.03 14.09
CA LEU A 64 14.82 -8.94 15.46
C LEU A 64 14.15 -10.23 15.96
N ALA A 65 14.20 -11.31 15.17
CA ALA A 65 13.53 -12.58 15.46
C ALA A 65 12.02 -12.41 15.78
N ARG A 66 11.33 -11.57 15.01
CA ARG A 66 9.87 -11.34 15.12
C ARG A 66 9.04 -12.31 14.28
N GLY A 67 9.67 -13.13 13.43
CA GLY A 67 8.98 -14.04 12.51
C GLY A 67 8.66 -13.36 11.18
N ASN A 68 7.57 -13.79 10.54
CA ASN A 68 7.11 -13.22 9.27
C ASN A 68 6.52 -11.82 9.49
N LEU A 69 6.82 -10.88 8.60
CA LEU A 69 6.21 -9.56 8.64
C LEU A 69 4.73 -9.67 8.25
N GLU A 70 3.84 -9.18 9.13
CA GLU A 70 2.40 -9.13 8.84
C GLU A 70 1.98 -7.78 8.24
N GLN A 71 2.60 -6.68 8.69
CA GLN A 71 2.21 -5.33 8.30
C GLN A 71 3.37 -4.34 8.47
N VAL A 72 3.45 -3.37 7.55
CA VAL A 72 4.18 -2.12 7.76
C VAL A 72 3.17 -1.00 8.00
N LEU A 73 3.38 -0.21 9.05
CA LEU A 73 2.55 0.94 9.39
C LEU A 73 3.46 2.17 9.54
N ILE A 74 3.14 3.23 8.81
CA ILE A 74 3.72 4.54 9.03
C ILE A 74 2.79 5.33 9.96
N LYS A 75 3.37 6.24 10.73
CA LYS A 75 2.63 7.23 11.51
C LYS A 75 3.33 8.57 11.41
N GLY A 76 2.63 9.57 10.92
CA GLY A 76 3.10 10.93 10.78
C GLY A 76 2.26 11.93 11.55
N ASN A 77 2.62 13.21 11.45
CA ASN A 77 1.86 14.29 12.10
C ASN A 77 0.50 14.53 11.43
N ASN A 78 0.33 14.08 10.18
CA ASN A 78 -0.85 14.33 9.36
C ASN A 78 -1.65 13.05 9.07
N GLY A 79 -1.44 11.99 9.85
CA GLY A 79 -2.11 10.72 9.62
C GLY A 79 -1.20 9.53 9.87
N TYR A 80 -1.60 8.39 9.32
CA TYR A 80 -0.89 7.13 9.40
C TYR A 80 -0.35 6.78 8.01
#